data_AF-E3BHJ3-F1
#
_entry.id   AF-E3BHJ3-F1
#
_cell.length_a   1.000
_cell.length_b   1.000
_cell.length_c   1.000
_cell.angle_alpha   90.00
_cell.angle_beta   90.00
_cell.angle_gamma   90.00
#
_symmetry.space_group_name_H-M   'P 1'
#
loop_
_entity.id
_entity.type
_entity.pdbx_description
1 polymer ?
#
loop_
_entity_poly.entity_id
_entity_poly.type
_entity_poly.pdbx_seq_one_letter_code
_entity_poly.pdbx_strand_id
1 'polypeptide(L)'
;MLLYGVTGLWLQHRSTLKIPGPITEMTNEIFHLENSFHSIGDFKAFSDRAYPGWFEDKKVTVKASISLPTKNDSIVIPEMWSLRKVGLKGSLGISYVPDTLVVRVNKQDPNFGAFMNRLHRGMGTGISWQFFGDLAAIGLILFSFTGLFMWTKLHGTKKTGTVLFAVGGVAMIGTVLFNLL
;
A
#
# COMPACT_ATOMS: atom_id res chain seq x y z
N MET A 1 10.95 20.67 -3.96
CA MET A 1 10.72 20.40 -2.53
C MET A 1 9.24 20.34 -2.20
N LEU A 2 8.44 21.37 -2.53
CA LEU A 2 6.98 21.34 -2.30
C LEU A 2 6.30 20.08 -2.86
N LEU A 3 6.41 19.82 -4.17
CA LEU A 3 5.81 18.64 -4.80
C LEU A 3 6.25 17.34 -4.12
N TYR A 4 7.55 17.19 -3.85
CA TYR A 4 8.10 16.00 -3.21
C TYR A 4 7.56 15.79 -1.78
N GLY A 5 7.45 16.86 -0.98
CA GLY A 5 6.85 16.79 0.35
C GLY A 5 5.36 16.42 0.31
N VAL A 6 4.60 17.02 -0.62
CA VAL A 6 3.17 16.68 -0.82
C VAL A 6 3.00 15.22 -1.27
N THR A 7 3.80 14.76 -2.24
CA THR A 7 3.76 13.36 -2.69
C THR A 7 4.23 12.40 -1.59
N GLY A 8 5.15 12.81 -0.73
CA GLY A 8 5.61 12.03 0.43
C GLY A 8 4.47 11.77 1.41
N LEU A 9 3.78 12.84 1.87
CA LEU A 9 2.59 12.71 2.73
C LEU A 9 1.53 11.82 2.09
N TRP A 10 1.27 12.03 0.79
CA TRP A 10 0.31 11.23 0.04
C TRP A 10 0.69 9.75 -0.01
N LEU A 11 1.93 9.43 -0.40
CA LEU A 11 2.38 8.04 -0.60
C LEU A 11 2.45 7.25 0.70
N GLN A 12 2.76 7.93 1.80
CA GLN A 12 2.80 7.37 3.14
C GLN A 12 1.40 6.92 3.59
N HIS A 13 0.40 7.79 3.39
CA HIS A 13 -1.00 7.50 3.67
C HIS A 13 -1.64 6.59 2.61
N ARG A 14 -1.13 6.54 1.38
CA ARG A 14 -1.54 5.55 0.37
C ARG A 14 -1.24 4.12 0.82
N SER A 15 -0.37 3.87 1.79
CA SER A 15 -0.23 2.51 2.32
C SER A 15 -1.48 2.02 3.06
N THR A 16 -2.29 2.94 3.62
CA THR A 16 -3.60 2.63 4.23
C THR A 16 -4.73 2.62 3.20
N LEU A 17 -4.63 3.43 2.12
CA LEU A 17 -5.55 3.42 0.99
C LEU A 17 -5.20 2.31 -0.01
N LYS A 18 -6.09 1.34 -0.22
CA LYS A 18 -5.84 0.14 -1.05
C LYS A 18 -5.62 0.48 -2.53
N ILE A 19 -4.39 0.81 -2.93
CA ILE A 19 -4.03 1.05 -4.33
C ILE A 19 -2.90 0.08 -4.74
N PRO A 20 -2.95 -0.55 -5.94
CA PRO A 20 -1.95 -1.51 -6.40
C PRO A 20 -0.50 -1.06 -6.21
N GLY A 21 0.34 -1.97 -5.74
CA GLY A 21 1.78 -1.77 -5.53
C GLY A 21 2.61 -2.34 -6.68
N PRO A 22 3.91 -2.00 -6.75
CA PRO A 22 4.82 -2.53 -7.77
C PRO A 22 4.99 -4.05 -7.62
N ILE A 23 5.21 -4.70 -8.75
CA ILE A 23 5.36 -6.15 -8.86
C ILE A 23 6.67 -6.55 -8.18
N THR A 24 6.57 -7.44 -7.18
CA THR A 24 7.71 -8.15 -6.58
C THR A 24 7.50 -9.63 -6.90
N GLU A 25 8.55 -10.45 -6.88
CA GLU A 25 8.42 -11.91 -7.03
C GLU A 25 7.34 -12.45 -6.09
N MET A 26 6.28 -13.00 -6.69
CA MET A 26 5.16 -13.59 -5.98
C MET A 26 5.28 -15.09 -6.11
N THR A 27 5.55 -15.76 -5.00
CA THR A 27 5.48 -17.21 -4.92
C THR A 27 4.05 -17.59 -4.59
N ASN A 28 3.41 -18.31 -5.51
CA ASN A 28 2.09 -18.89 -5.30
C ASN A 28 2.25 -20.35 -4.95
N GLU A 29 1.91 -20.71 -3.71
CA GLU A 29 1.91 -22.07 -3.24
C GLU A 29 0.46 -22.56 -3.11
N ILE A 30 0.26 -23.83 -3.42
CA ILE A 30 -1.02 -24.50 -3.32
C ILE A 30 -0.83 -25.63 -2.31
N PHE A 31 -1.51 -25.52 -1.17
CA PHE A 31 -1.53 -26.58 -0.16
C PHE A 31 -2.76 -27.44 -0.38
N HIS A 32 -2.52 -28.72 -0.58
CA HIS A 32 -3.57 -29.73 -0.64
C HIS A 32 -3.93 -30.17 0.77
N LEU A 33 -5.20 -30.10 1.10
CA LEU A 33 -5.75 -30.55 2.38
C LEU A 33 -6.25 -31.99 2.26
N GLU A 34 -6.10 -32.76 3.32
CA GLU A 34 -6.74 -34.09 3.44
C GLU A 34 -8.25 -33.95 3.68
N ASN A 35 -8.68 -32.91 4.39
CA ASN A 35 -10.07 -32.62 4.71
C ASN A 35 -10.36 -31.13 4.55
N SER A 36 -11.58 -30.78 4.13
CA SER A 36 -12.01 -29.38 4.04
C SER A 36 -12.16 -28.75 5.43
N PHE A 37 -11.98 -27.44 5.50
CA PHE A 37 -12.32 -26.68 6.72
C PHE A 37 -13.83 -26.50 6.82
N HIS A 38 -14.39 -26.79 8.00
CA HIS A 38 -15.82 -26.66 8.27
C HIS A 38 -16.18 -25.30 8.89
N SER A 39 -15.20 -24.58 9.44
CA SER A 39 -15.43 -23.27 10.04
C SER A 39 -14.29 -22.27 9.77
N ILE A 40 -14.63 -20.98 9.88
CA ILE A 40 -13.65 -19.88 9.84
C ILE A 40 -12.60 -20.03 10.94
N GLY A 41 -12.99 -20.61 12.09
CA GLY A 41 -12.09 -20.90 13.21
C GLY A 41 -11.00 -21.90 12.83
N ASP A 42 -11.38 -22.98 12.13
CA ASP A 42 -10.44 -24.01 11.67
C ASP A 42 -9.44 -23.44 10.66
N PHE A 43 -9.94 -22.63 9.73
CA PHE A 43 -9.09 -21.92 8.77
C PHE A 43 -8.11 -20.97 9.45
N LYS A 44 -8.56 -20.20 10.46
CA LYS A 44 -7.68 -19.32 11.23
C LYS A 44 -6.63 -20.12 12.02
N ALA A 45 -7.04 -21.20 12.69
CA ALA A 45 -6.14 -22.05 13.46
C ALA A 45 -5.08 -22.74 12.57
N PHE A 46 -5.47 -23.22 11.39
CA PHE A 46 -4.54 -23.73 10.39
C PHE A 46 -3.55 -22.65 9.95
N SER A 47 -4.05 -21.46 9.62
CA SER A 47 -3.23 -20.34 9.14
C SER A 47 -2.20 -19.88 10.19
N ASP A 48 -2.62 -19.78 11.46
CA ASP A 48 -1.74 -19.41 12.58
C ASP A 48 -0.68 -20.48 12.85
N ARG A 49 -1.03 -21.77 12.70
CA ARG A 49 -0.08 -22.89 12.85
C ARG A 49 0.92 -22.95 11.69
N ALA A 50 0.45 -22.80 10.46
CA ALA A 50 1.29 -22.86 9.26
C ALA A 50 2.24 -21.65 9.17
N TYR A 51 1.81 -20.48 9.66
CA TYR A 51 2.59 -19.24 9.62
C TYR A 51 2.52 -18.49 10.97
N PRO A 52 3.27 -18.94 11.99
CA PRO A 52 3.30 -18.30 13.30
C PRO A 52 3.69 -16.81 13.23
N GLY A 53 3.03 -15.95 14.02
CA GLY A 53 3.29 -14.50 14.06
C GLY A 53 2.74 -13.68 12.87
N TRP A 54 2.18 -14.32 11.84
CA TRP A 54 1.62 -13.59 10.70
C TRP A 54 0.18 -13.15 10.92
N PHE A 55 -0.70 -13.93 11.54
CA PHE A 55 -2.14 -13.62 11.56
C PHE A 55 -2.77 -13.49 12.95
N GLU A 56 -1.96 -13.46 14.02
CA GLU A 56 -2.42 -13.41 15.42
C GLU A 56 -3.51 -12.34 15.65
N ASP A 57 -3.25 -11.09 15.26
CA ASP A 57 -4.18 -9.96 15.43
C ASP A 57 -5.13 -9.73 14.23
N LYS A 58 -5.14 -10.63 13.24
CA LYS A 58 -5.92 -10.44 12.01
C LYS A 58 -7.20 -11.24 12.03
N LYS A 59 -8.31 -10.54 11.77
CA LYS A 59 -9.61 -11.15 11.50
C LYS A 59 -9.64 -11.68 10.07
N VAL A 60 -10.23 -12.86 9.92
CA VAL A 60 -10.50 -13.45 8.61
C VAL A 60 -11.45 -12.55 7.84
N THR A 61 -11.08 -12.20 6.62
CA THR A 61 -11.96 -11.48 5.70
C THR A 61 -12.77 -12.50 4.92
N VAL A 62 -14.09 -12.48 5.13
CA VAL A 62 -15.05 -13.33 4.43
C VAL A 62 -15.67 -12.52 3.29
N LYS A 63 -15.54 -13.03 2.07
CA LYS A 63 -16.29 -12.56 0.91
C LYS A 63 -17.45 -13.53 0.70
N ALA A 64 -18.68 -13.05 0.89
CA ALA A 64 -19.87 -13.86 0.69
C ALA A 64 -20.01 -14.31 -0.77
N SER A 65 -20.74 -15.42 -0.97
CA SER A 65 -21.10 -15.89 -2.30
C SER A 65 -22.01 -14.86 -3.00
N ILE A 66 -21.70 -14.55 -4.27
CA ILE A 66 -22.46 -13.60 -5.08
C ILE A 66 -22.73 -14.22 -6.45
N SER A 67 -23.98 -14.16 -6.89
CA SER A 67 -24.37 -14.50 -8.26
C SER A 67 -24.34 -13.25 -9.13
N LEU A 68 -23.56 -13.28 -10.20
CA LEU A 68 -23.44 -12.18 -11.16
C LEU A 68 -24.12 -12.56 -12.48
N PRO A 69 -25.00 -11.71 -13.03
CA PRO A 69 -25.58 -11.95 -14.34
C PRO A 69 -24.51 -11.73 -15.42
N THR A 70 -24.39 -12.68 -16.36
CA THR A 70 -23.57 -12.51 -17.57
C THR A 70 -24.44 -12.60 -18.82
N LYS A 71 -23.85 -12.28 -19.98
CA LYS A 71 -24.54 -12.24 -21.28
C LYS A 71 -25.19 -13.58 -21.66
N ASN A 72 -24.64 -14.69 -21.17
CA ASN A 72 -25.11 -16.03 -21.53
C ASN A 72 -25.69 -16.80 -20.34
N ASP A 73 -25.21 -16.60 -19.10
CA ASP A 73 -25.70 -17.29 -17.90
C ASP A 73 -25.35 -16.53 -16.60
N SER A 74 -25.87 -16.95 -15.44
CA SER A 74 -25.41 -16.44 -14.15
C SER A 74 -24.15 -17.19 -13.66
N ILE A 75 -23.12 -16.44 -13.26
CA ILE A 75 -21.92 -17.02 -12.64
C ILE A 75 -22.01 -16.83 -11.13
N VAL A 76 -21.95 -17.93 -10.39
CA VAL A 76 -21.87 -17.90 -8.93
C VAL A 76 -20.40 -17.83 -8.51
N ILE A 77 -20.00 -16.72 -7.89
CA ILE A 77 -18.71 -16.60 -7.22
C ILE A 77 -18.88 -17.20 -5.82
N PRO A 78 -18.16 -18.28 -5.47
CA PRO A 78 -18.32 -18.92 -4.17
C PRO A 78 -17.80 -18.04 -3.04
N GLU A 79 -18.19 -18.38 -1.82
CA GLU A 79 -17.62 -17.76 -0.62
C GLU A 79 -16.11 -17.93 -0.57
N MET A 80 -15.39 -16.91 -0.09
CA MET A 80 -13.94 -16.96 0.05
C MET A 80 -13.50 -16.40 1.39
N TRP A 81 -12.73 -17.21 2.13
CA TRP A 81 -12.06 -16.80 3.35
C TRP A 81 -10.63 -16.40 3.02
N SER A 82 -10.21 -15.25 3.55
CA SER A 82 -8.88 -14.74 3.27
C SER A 82 -8.25 -14.07 4.48
N LEU A 83 -6.94 -14.29 4.62
CA LEU A 83 -6.08 -13.60 5.57
C LEU A 83 -4.94 -12.96 4.79
N ARG A 84 -4.65 -11.70 5.08
CA ARG A 84 -3.54 -10.99 4.44
C ARG A 84 -2.85 -10.08 5.44
N LYS A 85 -1.52 -10.14 5.46
CA LYS A 85 -0.66 -9.19 6.18
C LYS A 85 0.45 -8.72 5.27
N VAL A 86 0.73 -7.43 5.35
CA VAL A 86 1.82 -6.77 4.64
C VAL A 86 2.76 -6.21 5.70
N GLY A 87 4.03 -6.59 5.62
CA GLY A 87 5.11 -6.10 6.45
C GLY A 87 6.28 -5.58 5.61
N LEU A 88 7.29 -5.07 6.30
CA LEU A 88 8.56 -4.62 5.70
C LEU A 88 9.30 -5.77 5.00
N LYS A 89 9.39 -6.92 5.68
CA LYS A 89 10.13 -8.10 5.21
C LYS A 89 9.36 -8.98 4.23
N GLY A 90 8.10 -8.65 3.94
CA GLY A 90 7.28 -9.42 3.01
C GLY A 90 5.80 -9.26 3.21
N SER A 91 5.04 -9.86 2.30
CA SER A 91 3.59 -10.00 2.48
C SER A 91 3.19 -11.45 2.33
N LEU A 92 2.21 -11.84 3.13
CA LEU A 92 1.62 -13.17 3.10
C LEU A 92 0.11 -13.03 2.98
N GLY A 93 -0.44 -13.69 1.98
CA GLY A 93 -1.86 -13.85 1.76
C GLY A 93 -2.22 -15.32 1.73
N ILE A 94 -3.25 -15.71 2.46
CA ILE A 94 -3.83 -17.05 2.45
C ILE A 94 -5.28 -16.90 2.04
N SER A 95 -5.74 -17.73 1.11
CA SER A 95 -7.11 -17.73 0.65
C SER A 95 -7.62 -19.15 0.51
N TYR A 96 -8.85 -19.36 0.93
CA TYR A 96 -9.52 -20.65 0.95
C TYR A 96 -10.97 -20.47 0.52
N VAL A 97 -11.47 -21.42 -0.25
CA VAL A 97 -12.87 -21.51 -0.65
C VAL A 97 -13.48 -22.67 0.15
N PRO A 98 -14.58 -22.47 0.89
CA PRO A 98 -15.24 -23.54 1.62
C PRO A 98 -15.54 -24.76 0.74
N ASP A 99 -15.52 -25.94 1.36
CA ASP A 99 -15.70 -27.25 0.69
C ASP A 99 -14.67 -27.63 -0.37
N THR A 100 -13.58 -26.88 -0.49
CA THR A 100 -12.44 -27.26 -1.33
C THR A 100 -11.34 -27.90 -0.51
N LEU A 101 -10.48 -28.67 -1.18
CA LEU A 101 -9.29 -29.28 -0.57
C LEU A 101 -8.03 -28.47 -0.86
N VAL A 102 -8.17 -27.19 -1.20
CA VAL A 102 -7.08 -26.37 -1.70
C VAL A 102 -7.01 -25.05 -0.96
N VAL A 103 -5.87 -24.81 -0.31
CA VAL A 103 -5.51 -23.50 0.23
C VAL A 103 -4.51 -22.85 -0.70
N ARG A 104 -4.81 -21.63 -1.13
CA ARG A 104 -3.90 -20.82 -1.91
C ARG A 104 -3.12 -19.90 -0.99
N VAL A 105 -1.79 -20.01 -1.04
CA VAL A 105 -0.88 -19.11 -0.35
C VAL A 105 -0.16 -18.25 -1.39
N ASN A 106 -0.16 -16.95 -1.16
CA ASN A 106 0.61 -15.97 -1.91
C ASN A 106 1.63 -15.34 -0.97
N LYS A 107 2.89 -15.68 -1.16
CA LYS A 107 4.01 -15.12 -0.42
C LYS A 107 4.78 -14.18 -1.34
N GLN A 108 5.20 -13.04 -0.79
CA GLN A 108 5.98 -12.06 -1.51
C GLN A 108 7.18 -11.66 -0.65
N ASP A 109 8.36 -12.08 -1.09
CA ASP A 109 9.63 -11.78 -0.45
C ASP A 109 10.30 -10.61 -1.20
N PRO A 110 10.47 -9.44 -0.56
CA PRO A 110 11.05 -8.26 -1.17
C PRO A 110 12.57 -8.38 -1.22
N ASN A 111 13.13 -8.06 -2.38
CA ASN A 111 14.55 -7.72 -2.47
C ASN A 111 14.84 -6.41 -1.71
N PHE A 112 16.12 -6.05 -1.60
CA PHE A 112 16.55 -4.86 -0.87
C PHE A 112 15.89 -3.55 -1.36
N GLY A 113 15.77 -3.37 -2.68
CA GLY A 113 15.10 -2.20 -3.25
C GLY A 113 13.62 -2.13 -2.89
N ALA A 114 12.92 -3.27 -2.94
CA ALA A 114 11.52 -3.36 -2.53
C ALA A 114 11.34 -3.14 -1.02
N PHE A 115 12.29 -3.59 -0.19
CA PHE A 115 12.32 -3.28 1.24
C PHE A 115 12.47 -1.78 1.48
N MET A 116 13.43 -1.12 0.82
CA MET A 116 13.65 0.33 0.95
C MET A 116 12.43 1.13 0.49
N ASN A 117 11.78 0.73 -0.60
CA ASN A 117 10.54 1.35 -1.07
C ASN A 117 9.38 1.17 -0.06
N ARG A 118 9.24 0.00 0.55
CA ARG A 118 8.23 -0.25 1.59
C ARG A 118 8.50 0.60 2.83
N LEU A 119 9.76 0.67 3.26
CA LEU A 119 10.18 1.49 4.39
C LEU A 119 9.91 2.97 4.13
N HIS A 120 10.33 3.48 2.97
CA HIS A 120 10.12 4.89 2.60
C HIS A 120 8.63 5.26 2.56
N ARG A 121 7.77 4.35 2.10
CA ARG A 121 6.31 4.57 2.04
C ARG A 121 5.58 4.25 3.34
N GLY A 122 6.28 3.85 4.40
CA GLY A 122 5.67 3.43 5.67
C GLY A 122 4.77 2.18 5.55
N MET A 123 5.02 1.33 4.55
CA MET A 123 4.21 0.14 4.32
C MET A 123 4.61 -0.98 5.29
N GLY A 124 3.66 -1.39 6.15
CA GLY A 124 3.92 -2.43 7.15
C GLY A 124 4.80 -1.96 8.31
N THR A 125 4.92 -0.64 8.52
CA THR A 125 5.57 -0.01 9.67
C THR A 125 4.55 0.42 10.72
N GLY A 126 5.00 0.69 11.95
CA GLY A 126 4.15 1.23 13.02
C GLY A 126 3.89 2.74 12.90
N ILE A 127 3.05 3.23 13.80
CA ILE A 127 2.63 4.65 13.88
C ILE A 127 3.82 5.61 14.09
N SER A 128 4.85 5.22 14.84
CA SER A 128 6.03 6.06 15.09
C SER A 128 6.78 6.40 13.80
N TRP A 129 6.90 5.44 12.88
CA TRP A 129 7.53 5.67 11.58
C TRP A 129 6.67 6.56 10.69
N GLN A 130 5.34 6.44 10.82
CA GLN A 130 4.42 7.30 10.10
C GLN A 130 4.58 8.76 10.52
N PHE A 131 4.63 9.03 11.82
CA PHE A 131 4.90 10.38 12.33
C PHE A 131 6.26 10.93 11.90
N PHE A 132 7.29 10.10 11.87
CA PHE A 132 8.62 10.51 11.40
C PHE A 132 8.59 10.97 9.93
N GLY A 133 7.99 10.16 9.04
CA GLY A 133 7.89 10.54 7.63
C GLY A 133 6.98 11.75 7.39
N ASP A 134 5.90 11.90 8.18
CA ASP A 134 5.04 13.08 8.10
C ASP A 134 5.79 14.35 8.52
N LEU A 135 6.57 14.30 9.59
CA LEU A 135 7.39 15.43 10.04
C LEU A 135 8.46 15.80 8.99
N ALA A 136 9.10 14.81 8.37
CA ALA A 136 10.06 15.04 7.30
C ALA A 136 9.40 15.70 6.08
N ALA A 137 8.21 15.23 5.68
CA ALA A 137 7.48 15.78 4.55
C ALA A 137 6.95 17.21 4.82
N ILE A 138 6.41 17.45 6.02
CA ILE A 138 6.04 18.80 6.50
C ILE A 138 7.26 19.71 6.52
N GLY A 139 8.42 19.22 6.97
CA GLY A 139 9.68 19.95 6.95
C GLY A 139 10.07 20.41 5.55
N LEU A 140 9.94 19.54 4.53
CA LEU A 140 10.21 19.91 3.14
C LEU A 140 9.23 20.94 2.58
N ILE A 141 7.95 20.86 2.97
CA ILE A 141 6.93 21.85 2.60
C ILE A 141 7.25 23.21 3.23
N LEU A 142 7.52 23.23 4.54
CA LEU A 142 7.90 24.43 5.26
C LEU A 142 9.19 25.03 4.68
N PHE A 143 10.21 24.23 4.42
CA PHE A 143 11.46 24.68 3.81
C PHE A 143 11.23 25.30 2.42
N SER A 144 10.28 24.76 1.64
CA SER A 144 9.90 25.34 0.36
C SER A 144 9.26 26.72 0.53
N PHE A 145 8.41 26.91 1.54
CA PHE A 145 7.78 28.20 1.82
C PHE A 145 8.73 29.20 2.45
N THR A 146 9.60 28.78 3.37
CA THR A 146 10.58 29.67 4.00
C THR A 146 11.63 30.13 3.00
N GLY A 147 12.09 29.25 2.08
CA GLY A 147 12.98 29.66 1.00
C GLY A 147 12.37 30.75 0.12
N LEU A 148 11.09 30.61 -0.23
CA LEU A 148 10.35 31.63 -0.97
C LEU A 148 10.19 32.93 -0.15
N PHE A 149 9.90 32.81 1.14
CA PHE A 149 9.74 33.96 2.04
C PHE A 149 11.06 34.72 2.23
N MET A 150 12.18 34.04 2.46
CA MET A 150 13.50 34.66 2.57
C MET A 150 13.87 35.42 1.30
N TRP A 151 13.54 34.88 0.12
CA TRP A 151 13.80 35.56 -1.14
C TRP A 151 12.95 36.83 -1.33
N THR A 152 11.74 36.90 -0.78
CA THR A 152 10.87 38.08 -0.91
C THR A 152 11.14 39.17 0.13
N LYS A 153 11.69 38.82 1.29
CA LYS A 153 11.85 39.72 2.45
C LYS A 153 13.29 40.05 2.83
N LEU A 154 14.26 39.15 2.60
CA LEU A 154 15.64 39.33 3.08
C LEU A 154 16.64 39.68 1.96
N HIS A 155 16.58 39.01 0.79
CA HIS A 155 17.64 39.11 -0.24
C HIS A 155 17.17 39.40 -1.67
N GLY A 156 15.87 39.45 -1.95
CA GLY A 156 15.35 39.65 -3.31
C GLY A 156 14.17 40.61 -3.37
N THR A 157 13.85 41.06 -4.59
CA THR A 157 12.67 41.90 -4.82
C THR A 157 11.40 41.05 -4.78
N LYS A 158 10.28 41.65 -4.34
CA LYS A 158 8.96 40.98 -4.35
C LYS A 158 8.62 40.37 -5.71
N LYS A 159 9.02 41.02 -6.81
CA LYS A 159 8.82 40.55 -8.19
C LYS A 159 9.54 39.22 -8.45
N THR A 160 10.78 39.08 -8.01
CA THR A 160 11.57 37.85 -8.22
C THR A 160 10.95 36.66 -7.49
N GLY A 161 10.44 36.85 -6.26
CA GLY A 161 9.72 35.80 -5.54
C GLY A 161 8.45 35.34 -6.26
N THR A 162 7.64 36.28 -6.78
CA THR A 162 6.44 35.95 -7.57
C THR A 162 6.79 35.18 -8.85
N VAL A 163 7.86 35.58 -9.56
CA VAL A 163 8.33 34.87 -10.76
C VAL A 163 8.80 33.46 -10.42
N LEU A 164 9.59 33.28 -9.37
CA LEU A 164 10.06 31.96 -8.93
C LEU A 164 8.89 31.03 -8.56
N PHE A 165 7.88 31.55 -7.87
CA PHE A 165 6.68 30.78 -7.54
C PHE A 165 5.90 30.38 -8.79
N ALA A 166 5.67 31.32 -9.72
CA ALA A 166 4.94 31.05 -10.96
C ALA A 166 5.66 30.02 -11.84
N VAL A 167 6.98 30.17 -12.05
CA VAL A 167 7.80 29.24 -12.82
C VAL A 167 7.81 27.85 -12.17
N GLY A 168 7.98 27.78 -10.85
CA GLY A 168 7.93 26.53 -10.11
C GLY A 168 6.57 25.83 -10.21
N GLY A 169 5.48 26.58 -10.15
CA GLY A 169 4.11 26.07 -10.34
C GLY A 169 3.87 25.54 -11.75
N VAL A 170 4.30 26.28 -12.78
CA VAL A 170 4.20 25.84 -14.19
C VAL A 170 5.03 24.58 -14.42
N ALA A 171 6.25 24.51 -13.90
CA ALA A 171 7.09 23.32 -14.00
C ALA A 171 6.44 22.10 -13.32
N MET A 172 5.86 22.28 -12.13
CA MET A 172 5.12 21.23 -11.43
C MET A 172 3.94 20.73 -12.27
N ILE A 173 3.08 21.63 -12.74
CA ILE A 173 1.91 21.25 -13.57
C ILE A 173 2.37 20.57 -14.86
N GLY A 174 3.41 21.11 -15.52
CA GLY A 174 3.97 20.55 -16.74
C GLY A 174 4.49 19.12 -16.54
N THR A 175 5.23 18.86 -15.46
CA THR A 175 5.70 17.50 -15.15
C THR A 175 4.55 16.53 -14.89
N VAL A 176 3.49 16.96 -14.21
CA VAL A 176 2.31 16.11 -13.96
C VAL A 176 1.58 15.81 -15.27
N LEU A 177 1.31 16.82 -16.09
CA LEU A 177 0.61 16.65 -17.37
C LEU A 177 1.40 15.79 -18.35
N PHE A 178 2.72 15.98 -18.45
CA PHE A 178 3.58 15.17 -19.32
C PHE A 178 3.56 13.68 -18.97
N ASN A 179 3.37 13.32 -17.70
CA ASN A 179 3.32 11.92 -17.28
C ASN A 179 1.90 11.33 -17.31
N LEU A 180 0.87 12.14 -17.59
CA LEU A 180 -0.53 11.71 -17.68
C LEU A 180 -1.04 11.61 -19.12
N LEU A 181 -0.38 12.29 -20.07
CA LEU A 181 -0.67 12.29 -21.52
C LEU A 181 0.29 11.35 -22.25
#